data_AF-A0A183AY30-F1
#
_entry.id   AF-A0A183AY30-F1
#
_cell.length_a   1.000
_cell.length_b   1.000
_cell.length_c   1.000
_cell.angle_alpha   90.00
_cell.angle_beta   90.00
_cell.angle_gamma   90.00
#
_symmetry.space_group_name_H-M   'P 1'
#
loop_
_entity.id
_entity.type
_entity.pdbx_description
1 polymer ?
#
loop_
_entity_poly.entity_id
_entity_poly.type
_entity_poly.pdbx_seq_one_letter_code
_entity_poly.pdbx_strand_id
1 'polypeptide(L)'
;LEEDIMSETSGHFKRILVSLVQANRDENPNVDWNMVRQDAQALYQAGEKQLGTDESTFNRILASKSPQHVRAVIEAYGEVSKKDFEQALKSEMSGDLLRSFLAISEFSIL
;
A
#
# COMPACT_ATOMS: atom_id res chain seq x y z
N LEU A 1 9.91 20.62 4.84
CA LEU A 1 9.60 19.39 4.07
C LEU A 1 8.19 18.89 4.35
N GLU A 2 7.84 18.42 5.56
CA GLU A 2 6.46 17.96 5.83
C GLU A 2 5.43 19.09 5.66
N GLU A 3 5.72 20.30 6.15
CA GLU A 3 4.86 21.48 5.96
C GLU A 3 4.64 21.80 4.46
N ASP A 4 5.70 21.73 3.65
CA ASP A 4 5.62 21.96 2.20
C ASP A 4 4.77 20.88 1.51
N ILE A 5 4.94 19.61 1.90
CA ILE A 5 4.09 18.51 1.40
C ILE A 5 2.63 18.79 1.77
N MET A 6 2.38 19.25 3.00
CA MET A 6 1.02 19.55 3.45
C MET A 6 0.40 20.76 2.74
N SER A 7 1.18 21.76 2.31
CA SER A 7 0.65 22.91 1.57
C SER A 7 0.41 22.60 0.09
N GLU A 8 1.30 21.84 -0.55
CA GLU A 8 1.31 21.64 -2.00
C GLU A 8 0.52 20.41 -2.48
N THR A 9 0.09 19.53 -1.56
CA THR A 9 -0.67 18.33 -1.93
C THR A 9 -2.02 18.26 -1.21
N SER A 10 -2.86 17.29 -1.55
CA SER A 10 -4.19 17.11 -0.95
C SER A 10 -4.62 15.65 -0.91
N GLY A 11 -5.72 15.37 -0.19
CA GLY A 11 -6.34 14.05 -0.14
C GLY A 11 -5.41 12.92 0.31
N HIS A 12 -5.60 11.75 -0.29
CA HIS A 12 -4.81 10.55 0.03
C HIS A 12 -3.38 10.61 -0.48
N PHE A 13 -3.13 11.37 -1.56
CA PHE A 13 -1.77 11.61 -2.05
C PHE A 13 -0.92 12.37 -1.02
N LYS A 14 -1.49 13.37 -0.33
CA LYS A 14 -0.81 14.00 0.82
C LYS A 14 -0.48 12.99 1.91
N ARG A 15 -1.47 12.18 2.29
CA ARG A 15 -1.33 11.24 3.43
C ARG A 15 -0.19 10.26 3.20
N ILE A 16 -0.07 9.71 1.99
CA ILE A 16 1.02 8.78 1.69
C ILE A 16 2.39 9.47 1.72
N LEU A 17 2.51 10.68 1.17
CA LEU A 17 3.77 11.43 1.22
C LEU A 17 4.18 11.79 2.64
N VAL A 18 3.22 12.18 3.49
CA VAL A 18 3.46 12.42 4.92
C VAL A 18 3.90 11.14 5.63
N SER A 19 3.24 10.00 5.37
CA SER A 19 3.66 8.72 5.94
C SER A 19 5.08 8.33 5.54
N LEU A 20 5.49 8.61 4.30
CA LEU A 20 6.83 8.30 3.80
C LEU A 20 7.91 9.21 4.41
N VAL A 21 7.67 10.52 4.50
CA VAL A 21 8.68 11.48 5.02
C VAL A 21 8.92 11.33 6.53
N GLN A 22 7.94 10.80 7.27
CA GLN A 22 8.11 10.46 8.69
C GLN A 22 9.15 9.36 8.92
N ALA A 23 9.51 8.59 7.89
CA ALA A 23 10.55 7.55 7.93
C ALA A 23 10.36 6.54 9.08
N ASN A 24 9.13 6.30 9.50
CA ASN A 24 8.77 5.42 10.62
C ASN A 24 8.25 4.06 10.13
N ARG A 25 8.84 3.56 9.04
CA ARG A 25 8.49 2.25 8.47
C ARG A 25 9.09 1.16 9.35
N ASP A 26 8.37 0.05 9.52
CA ASP A 26 8.90 -1.11 10.25
C ASP A 26 10.17 -1.64 9.56
N GLU A 27 11.25 -1.84 10.32
CA GLU A 27 12.53 -2.35 9.85
C GLU A 27 12.76 -3.83 10.23
N ASN A 28 11.78 -4.48 10.87
CA ASN A 28 11.90 -5.88 11.25
C ASN A 28 12.01 -6.78 10.01
N PRO A 29 13.10 -7.55 9.86
CA PRO A 29 13.29 -8.44 8.72
C PRO A 29 12.45 -9.72 8.81
N ASN A 30 11.89 -10.03 9.99
CA ASN A 30 11.11 -11.24 10.19
C ASN A 30 9.67 -11.05 9.69
N VAL A 31 9.20 -12.02 8.89
CA VAL A 31 7.85 -11.99 8.33
C VAL A 31 6.90 -12.85 9.16
N ASP A 32 5.85 -12.24 9.69
CA ASP A 32 4.72 -12.96 10.29
C ASP A 32 3.70 -13.33 9.19
N TRP A 33 3.74 -14.59 8.78
CA TRP A 33 2.87 -15.13 7.72
C TRP A 33 1.38 -15.11 8.06
N ASN A 34 0.99 -15.08 9.34
CA ASN A 34 -0.42 -14.91 9.70
C ASN A 34 -0.88 -13.48 9.42
N MET A 35 -0.04 -12.49 9.77
CA MET A 35 -0.30 -11.08 9.46
C MET A 35 -0.31 -10.83 7.95
N VAL A 36 0.59 -11.48 7.19
CA VAL A 36 0.63 -11.39 5.71
C VAL A 36 -0.73 -11.77 5.10
N ARG A 37 -1.28 -12.93 5.51
CA ARG A 37 -2.59 -13.38 5.00
C ARG A 37 -3.72 -12.42 5.37
N GLN A 38 -3.69 -11.88 6.59
CA GLN A 38 -4.68 -10.89 7.05
C GLN A 38 -4.60 -9.60 6.24
N ASP A 39 -3.40 -9.06 6.04
CA ASP A 39 -3.19 -7.83 5.27
C ASP A 39 -3.54 -8.03 3.78
N ALA A 40 -3.20 -9.17 3.17
CA ALA A 40 -3.62 -9.49 1.80
C ALA A 40 -5.15 -9.53 1.66
N GLN A 41 -5.83 -10.19 2.61
CA GLN A 41 -7.29 -10.24 2.66
C GLN A 41 -7.90 -8.85 2.90
N ALA A 42 -7.25 -8.01 3.71
CA ALA A 42 -7.68 -6.64 3.98
C ALA A 42 -7.56 -5.75 2.74
N LEU A 43 -6.46 -5.86 1.97
CA LEU A 43 -6.31 -5.14 0.70
C LEU A 43 -7.38 -5.53 -0.32
N TYR A 44 -7.71 -6.82 -0.40
CA TYR A 44 -8.77 -7.29 -1.30
C TYR A 44 -10.15 -6.75 -0.88
N GLN A 45 -10.41 -6.70 0.43
CA GLN A 45 -11.64 -6.12 0.97
C GLN A 45 -11.72 -4.61 0.79
N ALA A 46 -10.58 -3.92 0.91
CA ALA A 46 -10.44 -2.47 0.80
C ALA A 46 -10.50 -1.95 -0.64
N GLY A 47 -10.34 -2.81 -1.64
CA GLY A 47 -10.54 -2.44 -3.05
C GLY A 47 -11.67 -3.25 -3.66
N GLU A 48 -11.29 -4.33 -4.34
CA GLU A 48 -12.16 -5.08 -5.26
C GLU A 48 -13.46 -5.65 -4.67
N LYS A 49 -13.56 -5.79 -3.34
CA LYS A 49 -14.76 -6.33 -2.67
C LYS A 49 -15.75 -5.26 -2.17
N GLN A 50 -15.50 -3.98 -2.42
CA GLN A 50 -16.41 -2.90 -2.05
C GLN A 50 -16.66 -1.91 -3.20
N LEU A 51 -17.62 -1.01 -3.01
CA LEU A 51 -17.85 0.11 -3.92
C LEU A 51 -16.98 1.29 -3.49
N GLY A 52 -16.11 1.75 -4.38
CA GLY A 52 -15.04 2.68 -4.04
C GLY A 52 -13.86 1.93 -3.42
N THR A 53 -12.91 2.67 -2.86
CA THR A 53 -11.66 2.11 -2.34
C THR A 53 -11.39 2.70 -0.96
N ASP A 54 -10.84 1.90 -0.05
CA ASP A 54 -10.32 2.39 1.24
C ASP A 54 -8.81 2.59 1.11
N GLU A 55 -8.44 3.76 0.61
CA GLU A 55 -7.05 4.15 0.39
C GLU A 55 -6.23 4.19 1.69
N SER A 56 -6.90 4.29 2.85
CA SER A 56 -6.21 4.33 4.15
C SER A 56 -5.66 2.95 4.52
N THR A 57 -6.37 1.87 4.18
CA THR A 57 -5.87 0.51 4.34
C THR A 57 -4.65 0.26 3.44
N PHE A 58 -4.69 0.70 2.18
CA PHE A 58 -3.53 0.63 1.29
C PHE A 58 -2.34 1.42 1.85
N ASN A 59 -2.56 2.64 2.36
CA ASN A 59 -1.50 3.45 2.95
C ASN A 59 -0.88 2.77 4.19
N ARG A 60 -1.70 2.28 5.13
CA ARG A 60 -1.23 1.59 6.34
C ARG A 60 -0.35 0.39 6.02
N ILE A 61 -0.72 -0.41 5.03
CA ILE A 61 0.01 -1.64 4.70
C ILE A 61 1.24 -1.29 3.87
N LEU A 62 1.09 -0.55 2.78
CA LEU A 62 2.19 -0.29 1.85
C LEU A 62 3.22 0.69 2.41
N ALA A 63 2.82 1.75 3.11
CA ALA A 63 3.78 2.78 3.57
C ALA A 63 4.38 2.51 4.96
N SER A 64 3.73 1.71 5.82
CA SER A 64 4.17 1.53 7.22
C SER A 64 4.78 0.16 7.53
N LYS A 65 4.42 -0.91 6.79
CA LYS A 65 5.00 -2.25 7.01
C LYS A 65 6.39 -2.37 6.39
N SER A 66 7.17 -3.32 6.88
CA SER A 66 8.51 -3.58 6.37
C SER A 66 8.48 -4.02 4.90
N PRO A 67 9.52 -3.71 4.10
CA PRO A 67 9.58 -4.13 2.71
C PRO A 67 9.39 -5.63 2.52
N GLN A 68 9.97 -6.44 3.42
CA GLN A 68 9.85 -7.90 3.40
C GLN A 68 8.39 -8.34 3.63
N HIS A 69 7.67 -7.70 4.56
CA HIS A 69 6.25 -7.97 4.79
C HIS A 69 5.40 -7.53 3.60
N VAL A 70 5.63 -6.34 3.05
CA VAL A 70 4.89 -5.82 1.89
C VAL A 70 5.04 -6.75 0.68
N ARG A 71 6.27 -7.20 0.39
CA ARG A 71 6.52 -8.18 -0.67
C ARG A 71 5.73 -9.47 -0.47
N ALA A 72 5.77 -10.04 0.74
CA ALA A 72 5.03 -11.25 1.07
C ALA A 72 3.50 -11.06 0.94
N VAL A 73 2.99 -9.88 1.28
CA VAL A 73 1.57 -9.51 1.10
C VAL A 73 1.20 -9.43 -0.39
N ILE A 74 2.05 -8.82 -1.22
CA ILE A 74 1.82 -8.74 -2.68
C ILE A 74 1.78 -10.15 -3.29
N GLU A 75 2.69 -11.04 -2.88
CA GLU A 75 2.70 -12.44 -3.31
C GLU A 75 1.42 -13.18 -2.86
N ALA A 76 1.04 -13.05 -1.58
CA ALA A 76 -0.16 -13.67 -1.04
C ALA A 76 -1.46 -13.09 -1.60
N TYR A 77 -1.46 -11.86 -2.12
CA TYR A 77 -2.63 -11.24 -2.72
C TYR A 77 -3.16 -12.04 -3.92
N GLY A 78 -2.26 -12.66 -4.69
CA GLY A 78 -2.63 -13.53 -5.82
C GLY A 78 -3.43 -14.77 -5.42
N GLU A 79 -3.44 -15.15 -4.13
CA GLU A 79 -4.26 -16.26 -3.63
C GLU A 79 -5.71 -15.84 -3.34
N VAL A 80 -5.97 -14.55 -3.13
CA VAL A 80 -7.29 -14.01 -2.76
C VAL A 80 -7.99 -13.24 -3.89
N SER A 81 -7.22 -12.72 -4.85
CA SER A 81 -7.74 -12.01 -6.02
C SER A 81 -7.54 -12.79 -7.31
N LYS A 82 -8.36 -12.48 -8.33
CA LYS A 82 -8.18 -12.94 -9.71
C LYS A 82 -7.27 -12.01 -10.53
N LYS A 83 -6.93 -10.84 -10.00
CA LYS A 83 -5.98 -9.90 -10.60
C LYS A 83 -4.65 -10.01 -9.89
N ASP A 84 -3.57 -9.74 -10.61
CA ASP A 84 -2.33 -9.41 -9.91
C ASP A 84 -2.48 -8.07 -9.16
N PHE A 85 -1.58 -7.82 -8.21
CA PHE A 85 -1.71 -6.66 -7.33
C PHE A 85 -1.63 -5.32 -8.08
N GLU A 86 -0.80 -5.23 -9.12
CA GLU A 86 -0.66 -4.03 -9.94
C GLU A 86 -1.96 -3.74 -10.73
N GLN A 87 -2.55 -4.77 -11.32
CA GLN A 87 -3.85 -4.69 -11.99
C GLN A 87 -4.95 -4.26 -11.02
N ALA A 88 -4.95 -4.79 -9.79
CA ALA A 88 -5.89 -4.40 -8.76
C ALA A 88 -5.76 -2.90 -8.43
N LEU A 89 -4.54 -2.42 -8.18
CA LEU A 89 -4.28 -0.98 -7.95
C LEU A 89 -4.77 -0.11 -9.11
N LYS A 90 -4.47 -0.50 -10.36
CA LYS A 90 -4.91 0.22 -11.56
C LYS A 90 -6.42 0.24 -11.76
N SER A 91 -7.15 -0.76 -11.25
CA SER A 91 -8.62 -0.77 -11.31
C SER A 91 -9.29 0.05 -10.22
N GLU A 92 -8.62 0.25 -9.09
CA GLU A 92 -9.17 0.92 -7.90
C GLU A 92 -8.80 2.40 -7.83
N MET A 93 -7.63 2.77 -8.34
CA MET A 93 -7.07 4.12 -8.14
C MET A 93 -6.56 4.72 -9.44
N SER A 94 -6.32 6.03 -9.41
CA SER A 94 -5.76 6.77 -10.55
C SER A 94 -4.85 7.92 -10.10
N GLY A 95 -4.25 8.62 -11.07
CA GLY A 95 -3.44 9.81 -10.81
C GLY A 95 -2.20 9.54 -9.96
N ASP A 96 -1.81 10.53 -9.16
CA ASP A 96 -0.58 10.48 -8.36
C ASP A 96 -0.64 9.47 -7.22
N LEU A 97 -1.85 9.20 -6.71
CA LEU A 97 -2.03 8.17 -5.68
C LEU A 97 -1.69 6.78 -6.21
N LEU A 98 -2.21 6.42 -7.38
CA LEU A 98 -1.88 5.16 -8.05
C LEU A 98 -0.37 5.05 -8.28
N ARG A 99 0.24 6.10 -8.84
CA ARG A 99 1.69 6.13 -9.13
C ARG A 99 2.52 5.92 -7.86
N SER A 100 2.08 6.51 -6.74
CA SER A 100 2.76 6.36 -5.45
C SER A 100 2.71 4.91 -4.95
N PHE A 101 1.54 4.26 -4.99
CA PHE A 101 1.43 2.87 -4.54
C PHE A 101 2.15 1.88 -5.45
N LEU A 102 2.15 2.11 -6.77
CA LEU A 102 2.95 1.32 -7.71
C LEU A 102 4.44 1.44 -7.40
N ALA A 103 4.95 2.66 -7.23
CA ALA A 103 6.35 2.88 -6.88
C ALA A 103 6.74 2.18 -5.57
N ILE A 104 5.94 2.32 -4.52
CA ILE A 104 6.21 1.64 -3.23
C ILE A 104 6.23 0.11 -3.40
N SER A 105 5.31 -0.43 -4.20
CA SER A 105 5.21 -1.86 -4.46
C SER A 105 6.45 -2.36 -5.20
N GLU A 106 6.89 -1.65 -6.25
CA GLU A 106 8.10 -1.97 -7.01
C GLU A 106 9.37 -1.92 -6.14
N PHE A 107 9.55 -0.86 -5.34
CA PHE A 107 10.70 -0.71 -4.45
C PHE A 107 10.76 -1.75 -3.33
N SER A 108 9.63 -2.36 -2.97
CA SER A 108 9.58 -3.39 -1.92
C SER A 108 9.94 -4.78 -2.46
N ILE A 109 10.05 -4.94 -3.79
CA ILE A 109 10.38 -6.22 -4.45
C ILE A 109 11.89 -6.35 -4.73
N LEU A 110 12.61 -5.21 -4.82
CA LEU A 110 14.08 -5.14 -4.97
C LEU A 110 14.81 -5.53 -3.68
#